data_AF-A0A6P8R9K6-F1
#
_entry.id   AF-A0A6P8R9K6-F1
#
_cell.length_a   1.000
_cell.length_b   1.000
_cell.length_c   1.000
_cell.angle_alpha   90.00
_cell.angle_beta   90.00
_cell.angle_gamma   90.00
#
_symmetry.space_group_name_H-M   'P 1'
#
loop_
_entity.id
_entity.type
_entity.pdbx_description
1 polymer ?
#
loop_
_entity_poly.entity_id
_entity_poly.type
_entity_poly.pdbx_seq_one_letter_code
_entity_poly.pdbx_strand_id
1 'polypeptide(L)'
;MDQLFAEASFLHYLGVSLLLGGAVLYKLRKNQVRLGKRCAFGVLLLALLEVFCFLALPGFLGLSLFALSCLIFYVSISPGMLPVDSKAVLITGCDSGIGYALARYLDTVGFNVIAAVLNKDGQGAVALKSSCSQRLSLLQLDVTNSAQIKKAYEEVKAVLHNKGLWGFINNAGVLGYVVDGELLPIDMYKKCMEVNFFGAVEVTKTFFPLLRKARGRLINICSLGGYIPMPGLSAYGASKAALSMFSGVMRQELSKWGVKVAAFYPGGFKTNICGSERQWDEQGKEILASIMQETRDDFGEDYIFKLKNRYNDMIDNSSADISPVLYDMHHALLAKKPNYMYTPGHTLLLLSLFHYFPLWIYDLVANRLIIKNKQLPCGVLGTCQHKSKDM
;
A
#
# COMPACT_ATOMS: atom_id res chain seq x y z
N MET A 1 19.15 -56.66 11.11
CA MET A 1 18.45 -55.82 12.10
C MET A 1 18.35 -54.39 11.57
N ASP A 2 19.43 -53.81 11.04
CA ASP A 2 19.46 -52.45 10.48
C ASP A 2 18.50 -52.20 9.30
N GLN A 3 18.31 -53.20 8.42
CA GLN A 3 17.39 -53.07 7.27
C GLN A 3 15.92 -52.98 7.71
N LEU A 4 15.54 -53.72 8.76
CA LEU A 4 14.21 -53.70 9.34
C LEU A 4 13.94 -52.38 10.09
N PHE A 5 14.95 -51.84 10.78
CA PHE A 5 14.90 -50.53 11.42
C PHE A 5 14.81 -49.38 10.40
N ALA A 6 15.51 -49.51 9.27
CA ALA A 6 15.43 -48.55 8.16
C ALA A 6 14.03 -48.55 7.50
N GLU A 7 13.45 -49.72 7.24
CA GLU A 7 12.08 -49.85 6.72
C GLU A 7 11.02 -49.31 7.69
N ALA A 8 11.15 -49.60 8.99
CA ALA A 8 10.25 -49.09 10.00
C ALA A 8 10.33 -47.55 10.11
N SER A 9 11.54 -46.99 10.07
CA SER A 9 11.75 -45.53 10.09
C SER A 9 11.19 -44.85 8.84
N PHE A 10 11.33 -45.49 7.67
CA PHE A 10 10.76 -45.04 6.40
C PHE A 10 9.23 -44.99 6.43
N LEU A 11 8.57 -46.04 6.91
CA LEU A 11 7.12 -46.11 7.04
C LEU A 11 6.57 -45.05 8.01
N HIS A 12 7.28 -44.80 9.13
CA HIS A 12 6.91 -43.73 10.07
C HIS A 12 7.02 -42.34 9.45
N TYR A 13 8.11 -42.06 8.71
CA TYR A 13 8.30 -40.79 8.01
C TYR A 13 7.16 -40.55 7.01
N LEU A 14 6.87 -41.55 6.17
CA LEU A 14 5.80 -41.46 5.16
C LEU A 14 4.43 -41.23 5.80
N GLY A 15 4.13 -41.93 6.90
CA GLY A 15 2.86 -41.77 7.62
C GLY A 15 2.66 -40.37 8.20
N VAL A 16 3.69 -39.81 8.84
CA VAL A 16 3.64 -38.45 9.40
C VAL A 16 3.55 -37.41 8.28
N SER A 17 4.29 -37.58 7.19
CA SER A 17 4.24 -36.64 6.07
C SER A 17 2.88 -36.61 5.39
N LEU A 18 2.27 -37.78 5.14
CA LEU A 18 0.93 -37.88 4.57
C LEU A 18 -0.13 -37.25 5.48
N LEU A 19 -0.03 -37.44 6.81
CA LEU A 19 -0.93 -36.83 7.78
C LEU A 19 -0.83 -35.29 7.77
N LEU A 20 0.40 -34.75 7.81
CA LEU A 20 0.63 -33.30 7.88
C LEU A 20 0.33 -32.61 6.53
N GLY A 21 0.77 -33.18 5.42
CA GLY A 21 0.44 -32.72 4.07
C GLY A 21 -1.07 -32.81 3.80
N GLY A 22 -1.71 -33.91 4.22
CA GLY A 22 -3.16 -34.10 4.14
C GLY A 22 -3.94 -33.07 4.95
N ALA A 23 -3.49 -32.74 6.17
CA ALA A 23 -4.11 -31.70 7.00
C ALA A 23 -4.02 -30.31 6.36
N VAL A 24 -2.88 -29.97 5.75
CA VAL A 24 -2.69 -28.73 4.98
C VAL A 24 -3.66 -28.67 3.80
N LEU A 25 -3.72 -29.73 2.98
CA LEU A 25 -4.62 -29.80 1.82
C LEU A 25 -6.10 -29.74 2.23
N TYR A 26 -6.47 -30.44 3.30
CA TYR A 26 -7.82 -30.39 3.85
C TYR A 26 -8.21 -28.97 4.28
N LYS A 27 -7.32 -28.25 4.97
CA LYS A 27 -7.59 -26.86 5.38
C LYS A 27 -7.71 -25.91 4.19
N LEU A 28 -6.87 -26.06 3.17
CA LEU A 28 -6.97 -25.29 1.92
C LEU A 28 -8.34 -25.49 1.26
N ARG A 29 -8.78 -26.75 1.15
CA ARG A 29 -10.10 -27.10 0.60
C ARG A 29 -11.24 -26.55 1.44
N LYS A 30 -11.20 -26.74 2.77
CA LYS A 30 -12.24 -26.32 3.72
C LYS A 30 -12.44 -24.80 3.72
N ASN A 31 -11.36 -24.03 3.65
CA ASN A 31 -11.42 -22.57 3.69
C ASN A 31 -11.77 -21.95 2.33
N GLN A 32 -12.13 -22.77 1.32
CA GLN A 32 -12.35 -22.34 -0.07
C GLN A 32 -11.27 -21.39 -0.56
N VAL A 33 -10.02 -21.64 -0.13
CA VAL A 33 -8.89 -20.83 -0.58
C VAL A 33 -8.74 -21.15 -2.06
N ARG A 34 -9.13 -20.22 -2.93
CA ARG A 34 -8.70 -20.27 -4.33
C ARG A 34 -7.19 -20.43 -4.28
N LEU A 35 -6.66 -21.46 -4.92
CA LEU A 35 -5.24 -21.80 -4.94
C LEU A 35 -4.49 -20.71 -5.73
N GLY A 36 -4.37 -19.52 -5.14
CA GLY A 36 -3.64 -18.40 -5.72
C GLY A 36 -2.17 -18.76 -5.84
N LYS A 37 -1.46 -18.08 -6.74
CA LYS A 37 -0.05 -18.37 -7.05
C LYS A 37 0.83 -18.54 -5.80
N ARG A 38 0.60 -17.75 -4.73
CA ARG A 38 1.31 -17.85 -3.45
C ARG A 38 1.02 -19.15 -2.68
N CYS A 39 -0.24 -19.59 -2.61
CA CYS A 39 -0.59 -20.86 -1.96
C CYS A 39 -0.08 -22.05 -2.78
N ALA A 40 -0.21 -22.00 -4.11
CA ALA A 40 0.32 -23.04 -4.99
C ALA A 40 1.85 -23.16 -4.87
N PHE A 41 2.55 -22.01 -4.86
CA PHE A 41 3.99 -21.96 -4.64
C PHE A 41 4.39 -22.48 -3.25
N GLY A 42 3.63 -22.15 -2.21
CA GLY A 42 3.89 -22.66 -0.86
C GLY A 42 3.67 -24.18 -0.74
N VAL A 43 2.65 -24.74 -1.37
CA VAL A 43 2.44 -26.19 -1.45
C VAL A 43 3.57 -26.86 -2.23
N LEU A 44 4.01 -26.26 -3.34
CA LEU A 44 5.17 -26.75 -4.10
C LEU A 44 6.44 -26.71 -3.25
N LEU A 45 6.68 -25.62 -2.53
CA LEU A 45 7.85 -25.48 -1.66
C LEU A 45 7.84 -26.52 -0.54
N LEU A 46 6.67 -26.80 0.06
CA LEU A 46 6.53 -27.88 1.04
C LEU A 46 6.83 -29.24 0.42
N ALA A 47 6.32 -29.54 -0.77
CA ALA A 47 6.62 -30.80 -1.45
C ALA A 47 8.11 -30.96 -1.77
N LEU A 48 8.76 -29.89 -2.23
CA LEU A 48 10.21 -29.89 -2.47
C LEU A 48 11.00 -30.04 -1.16
N LEU A 49 10.55 -29.38 -0.09
CA LEU A 49 11.16 -29.50 1.23
C LEU A 49 11.02 -30.91 1.79
N GLU A 50 9.89 -31.58 1.57
CA GLU A 50 9.69 -32.97 1.97
C GLU A 50 10.75 -33.88 1.34
N VAL A 51 10.95 -33.74 0.01
CA VAL A 51 11.96 -34.49 -0.74
C VAL A 51 13.37 -34.17 -0.24
N PHE A 52 13.66 -32.90 0.02
CA PHE A 52 14.96 -32.49 0.56
C PHE A 52 15.21 -33.06 1.96
N CYS A 53 14.25 -32.93 2.87
CA CYS A 53 14.33 -33.49 4.23
C CYS A 53 14.55 -35.00 4.19
N PHE A 54 13.88 -35.69 3.27
CA PHE A 54 14.02 -37.14 3.11
C PHE A 54 15.42 -37.54 2.60
N LEU A 55 15.95 -36.85 1.59
CA LEU A 55 17.21 -37.21 0.95
C LEU A 55 18.46 -36.71 1.69
N ALA A 56 18.41 -35.52 2.27
CA ALA A 56 19.57 -34.83 2.83
C ALA A 56 19.63 -34.86 4.37
N LEU A 57 18.50 -35.05 5.06
CA LEU A 57 18.39 -35.00 6.52
C LEU A 57 17.57 -36.19 7.07
N PRO A 58 17.97 -37.44 6.81
CA PRO A 58 17.18 -38.60 7.19
C PRO A 58 16.96 -38.70 8.71
N GLY A 59 15.80 -39.21 9.10
CA GLY A 59 15.44 -39.44 10.51
C GLY A 59 14.71 -38.26 11.17
N PHE A 60 14.89 -38.11 12.49
CA PHE A 60 14.10 -37.19 13.32
C PHE A 60 14.28 -35.71 12.95
N LEU A 61 15.47 -35.31 12.50
CA LEU A 61 15.78 -33.93 12.14
C LEU A 61 15.01 -33.46 10.91
N GLY A 62 15.06 -34.21 9.80
CA GLY A 62 14.29 -33.88 8.59
C GLY A 62 12.79 -33.92 8.83
N LEU A 63 12.31 -34.91 9.60
CA LEU A 63 10.89 -35.01 9.95
C LEU A 63 10.42 -33.84 10.80
N SER A 64 11.22 -33.41 11.78
CA SER A 64 10.90 -32.25 12.63
C SER A 64 10.88 -30.96 11.83
N LEU A 65 11.82 -30.78 10.89
CA LEU A 65 11.86 -29.62 10.01
C LEU A 65 10.63 -29.58 9.09
N PHE A 66 10.31 -30.70 8.43
CA PHE A 66 9.12 -30.79 7.58
C PHE A 66 7.83 -30.56 8.39
N ALA A 67 7.73 -31.18 9.57
CA ALA A 67 6.56 -31.01 10.43
C ALA A 67 6.38 -29.57 10.91
N LEU A 68 7.47 -28.90 11.28
CA LEU A 68 7.45 -27.47 11.63
C LEU A 68 7.03 -26.61 10.45
N SER A 69 7.53 -26.89 9.24
CA SER A 69 7.14 -26.18 8.02
C SER A 69 5.67 -26.40 7.66
N CYS A 70 5.16 -27.63 7.76
CA CYS A 70 3.75 -27.93 7.60
C CYS A 70 2.90 -27.20 8.65
N LEU A 71 3.34 -27.14 9.91
CA LEU A 71 2.63 -26.44 10.98
C LEU A 71 2.59 -24.92 10.72
N ILE A 72 3.74 -24.32 10.37
CA ILE A 72 3.83 -22.90 10.02
C ILE A 72 2.89 -22.60 8.86
N PHE A 73 3.00 -23.36 7.76
CA PHE A 73 2.15 -23.17 6.59
C PHE A 73 0.67 -23.37 6.92
N TYR A 74 0.33 -24.40 7.70
CA TYR A 74 -1.02 -24.65 8.16
C TYR A 74 -1.58 -23.45 8.93
N VAL A 75 -0.81 -22.88 9.87
CA VAL A 75 -1.22 -21.70 10.65
C VAL A 75 -1.31 -20.44 9.78
N SER A 76 -0.47 -20.32 8.76
CA SER A 76 -0.48 -19.22 7.79
C SER A 76 -1.67 -19.24 6.82
N ILE A 77 -2.34 -20.40 6.62
CA ILE A 77 -3.55 -20.46 5.77
C ILE A 77 -4.68 -19.63 6.40
N SER A 78 -5.11 -18.61 5.65
CA SER A 78 -6.20 -17.71 6.05
C SER A 78 -7.49 -18.49 6.36
N PRO A 79 -8.21 -18.19 7.47
CA PRO A 79 -9.40 -18.93 7.92
C PRO A 79 -10.67 -18.71 7.08
N GLY A 80 -10.54 -18.27 5.84
CA GLY A 80 -11.63 -17.95 4.91
C GLY A 80 -12.10 -16.50 4.99
N MET A 81 -13.02 -16.16 4.09
CA MET A 81 -13.59 -14.82 3.93
C MET A 81 -14.92 -14.71 4.70
N LEU A 82 -15.21 -13.53 5.22
CA LEU A 82 -16.51 -13.15 5.72
C LEU A 82 -17.40 -12.78 4.53
N PRO A 83 -18.72 -13.05 4.61
CA PRO A 83 -19.66 -12.57 3.61
C PRO A 83 -19.78 -11.04 3.63
N VAL A 84 -20.29 -10.44 2.55
CA VAL A 84 -20.45 -8.98 2.45
C VAL A 84 -21.63 -8.48 3.29
N ASP A 85 -22.78 -9.16 3.29
CA ASP A 85 -24.01 -8.84 4.06
C ASP A 85 -24.35 -7.34 4.17
N SER A 86 -24.28 -6.61 3.06
CA SER A 86 -24.56 -5.16 3.04
C SER A 86 -23.71 -4.34 4.03
N LYS A 87 -22.50 -4.81 4.33
CA LYS A 87 -21.51 -4.07 5.13
C LYS A 87 -21.21 -2.74 4.46
N ALA A 88 -21.08 -1.69 5.26
CA ALA A 88 -20.81 -0.35 4.77
C ALA A 88 -19.32 -0.02 4.79
N VAL A 89 -18.84 0.60 3.72
CA VAL A 89 -17.44 1.04 3.57
C VAL A 89 -17.39 2.51 3.21
N LEU A 90 -16.54 3.26 3.91
CA LEU A 90 -16.24 4.67 3.60
C LEU A 90 -14.86 4.74 2.95
N ILE A 91 -14.74 5.48 1.85
CA ILE A 91 -13.48 5.65 1.12
C ILE A 91 -13.24 7.14 0.90
N THR A 92 -12.11 7.69 1.35
CA THR A 92 -11.74 9.09 1.05
C THR A 92 -11.03 9.23 -0.29
N GLY A 93 -11.17 10.36 -0.97
CA GLY A 93 -10.49 10.65 -2.24
C GLY A 93 -10.96 9.79 -3.40
N CYS A 94 -12.28 9.71 -3.60
CA CYS A 94 -12.90 8.92 -4.67
C CYS A 94 -13.02 9.67 -6.01
N ASP A 95 -12.51 10.90 -6.10
CA ASP A 95 -12.61 11.72 -7.31
C ASP A 95 -11.90 11.10 -8.52
N SER A 96 -10.85 10.29 -8.29
CA SER A 96 -10.09 9.62 -9.35
C SER A 96 -9.24 8.46 -8.81
N GLY A 97 -8.47 7.81 -9.69
CA GLY A 97 -7.41 6.88 -9.32
C GLY A 97 -7.88 5.67 -8.50
N ILE A 98 -7.11 5.34 -7.45
CA ILE A 98 -7.35 4.16 -6.59
C ILE A 98 -8.70 4.25 -5.89
N GLY A 99 -9.04 5.39 -5.27
CA GLY A 99 -10.31 5.57 -4.56
C GLY A 99 -11.51 5.37 -5.47
N TYR A 100 -11.47 5.97 -6.67
CA TYR A 100 -12.52 5.80 -7.69
C TYR A 100 -12.69 4.33 -8.11
N ALA A 101 -11.58 3.65 -8.43
CA ALA A 101 -11.62 2.25 -8.84
C ALA A 101 -12.14 1.33 -7.72
N LEU A 102 -11.72 1.59 -6.48
CA LEU A 102 -12.18 0.86 -5.30
C LEU A 102 -13.67 1.08 -5.06
N ALA A 103 -14.17 2.31 -5.17
CA ALA A 103 -15.58 2.61 -4.97
C ALA A 103 -16.47 1.80 -5.94
N ARG A 104 -16.10 1.79 -7.24
CA ARG A 104 -16.79 1.00 -8.26
C ARG A 104 -16.70 -0.50 -7.96
N TYR A 105 -15.49 -1.00 -7.70
CA TYR A 105 -15.28 -2.42 -7.45
C TYR A 105 -16.05 -2.91 -6.22
N LEU A 106 -15.99 -2.20 -5.10
CA LEU A 106 -16.70 -2.59 -3.88
C LEU A 106 -18.23 -2.50 -4.06
N ASP A 107 -18.72 -1.57 -4.88
CA ASP A 107 -20.11 -1.56 -5.32
C ASP A 107 -20.43 -2.84 -6.11
N THR A 108 -19.63 -3.25 -7.10
CA THR A 108 -19.89 -4.51 -7.84
C THR A 108 -19.88 -5.76 -6.94
N VAL A 109 -19.08 -5.75 -5.87
CA VAL A 109 -18.96 -6.87 -4.92
C VAL A 109 -20.14 -6.96 -3.93
N GLY A 110 -20.95 -5.91 -3.79
CA GLY A 110 -22.13 -5.93 -2.93
C GLY A 110 -22.06 -5.05 -1.68
N PHE A 111 -21.01 -4.26 -1.49
CA PHE A 111 -20.90 -3.35 -0.33
C PHE A 111 -21.84 -2.16 -0.45
N ASN A 112 -22.21 -1.58 0.68
CA ASN A 112 -22.77 -0.22 0.72
C ASN A 112 -21.60 0.76 0.77
N VAL A 113 -21.33 1.42 -0.36
CA VAL A 113 -20.15 2.27 -0.54
C VAL A 113 -20.52 3.72 -0.27
N ILE A 114 -19.81 4.35 0.66
CA ILE A 114 -19.86 5.79 0.89
C ILE A 114 -18.58 6.35 0.26
N ALA A 115 -18.71 6.87 -0.95
CA ALA A 115 -17.60 7.42 -1.73
C ALA A 115 -17.42 8.90 -1.38
N ALA A 116 -16.40 9.20 -0.58
CA ALA A 116 -16.09 10.57 -0.21
C ALA A 116 -15.19 11.22 -1.27
N VAL A 117 -15.67 12.36 -1.78
CA VAL A 117 -15.08 13.15 -2.87
C VAL A 117 -14.85 14.59 -2.40
N LEU A 118 -13.87 15.28 -2.97
CA LEU A 118 -13.61 16.69 -2.65
C LEU A 118 -14.75 17.58 -3.13
N ASN A 119 -15.28 17.31 -4.33
CA ASN A 119 -16.41 18.04 -4.91
C ASN A 119 -17.47 17.05 -5.44
N LYS A 120 -18.68 17.09 -4.88
CA LYS A 120 -19.80 16.23 -5.31
C LYS A 120 -20.25 16.48 -6.74
N ASP A 121 -19.98 17.67 -7.27
CA ASP A 121 -20.32 18.06 -8.64
C ASP A 121 -19.15 17.86 -9.62
N GLY A 122 -18.01 17.34 -9.13
CA GLY A 122 -16.85 17.02 -9.95
C GLY A 122 -17.11 15.86 -10.90
N GLN A 123 -16.38 15.81 -12.02
CA GLN A 123 -16.56 14.80 -13.07
C GLN A 123 -16.48 13.36 -12.54
N GLY A 124 -15.52 13.07 -11.65
CA GLY A 124 -15.38 11.75 -11.03
C GLY A 124 -16.58 11.37 -10.15
N ALA A 125 -17.11 12.32 -9.39
CA ALA A 125 -18.29 12.11 -8.54
C ALA A 125 -19.55 11.84 -9.39
N VAL A 126 -19.77 12.63 -10.45
CA VAL A 126 -20.85 12.43 -11.42
C VAL A 126 -20.73 11.06 -12.11
N ALA A 127 -19.52 10.67 -12.51
CA ALA A 127 -19.26 9.37 -13.11
C ALA A 127 -19.52 8.20 -12.13
N LEU A 128 -19.15 8.33 -10.85
CA LEU A 128 -19.48 7.32 -9.83
C LEU A 128 -21.00 7.18 -9.67
N LYS A 129 -21.71 8.30 -9.53
CA LYS A 129 -23.17 8.31 -9.32
C LYS A 129 -23.94 7.72 -10.50
N SER A 130 -23.45 7.92 -11.73
CA SER A 130 -24.10 7.41 -12.94
C SER A 130 -23.77 5.95 -13.26
N SER A 131 -22.58 5.47 -12.89
CA SER A 131 -22.10 4.13 -13.26
C SER A 131 -22.26 3.06 -12.17
N CYS A 132 -22.55 3.45 -10.93
CA CYS A 132 -22.69 2.54 -9.79
C CYS A 132 -24.15 2.33 -9.39
N SER A 133 -24.38 1.27 -8.61
CA SER A 133 -25.71 0.94 -8.10
C SER A 133 -26.18 1.90 -7.01
N GLN A 134 -27.43 1.74 -6.57
CA GLN A 134 -28.01 2.48 -5.43
C GLN A 134 -27.30 2.22 -4.09
N ARG A 135 -26.39 1.24 -4.03
CA ARG A 135 -25.57 0.96 -2.85
C ARG A 135 -24.39 1.91 -2.72
N LEU A 136 -24.06 2.68 -3.76
CA LEU A 136 -23.05 3.74 -3.70
C LEU A 136 -23.70 5.10 -3.45
N SER A 137 -23.24 5.80 -2.42
CA SER A 137 -23.62 7.18 -2.12
C SER A 137 -22.39 8.09 -2.11
N LEU A 138 -22.59 9.37 -2.45
CA LEU A 138 -21.53 10.38 -2.46
C LEU A 138 -21.52 11.19 -1.17
N LEU A 139 -20.34 11.40 -0.61
CA LEU A 139 -20.08 12.24 0.56
C LEU A 139 -19.09 13.35 0.18
N GLN A 140 -19.35 14.61 0.54
CA GLN A 140 -18.42 15.70 0.26
C GLN A 140 -17.51 15.80 1.47
N LEU A 141 -16.22 15.66 1.25
CA LEU A 141 -15.25 15.66 2.34
C LEU A 141 -13.89 16.15 1.86
N ASP A 142 -13.54 17.36 2.27
CA ASP A 142 -12.15 17.77 2.39
C ASP A 142 -11.58 17.29 3.73
N VAL A 143 -10.57 16.41 3.65
CA VAL A 143 -9.91 15.82 4.81
C VAL A 143 -9.06 16.82 5.60
N THR A 144 -8.82 18.02 5.08
CA THR A 144 -8.13 19.11 5.80
C THR A 144 -9.10 20.07 6.48
N ASN A 145 -10.41 19.85 6.35
CA ASN A 145 -11.43 20.75 6.89
C ASN A 145 -12.21 20.09 8.03
N SER A 146 -11.84 20.41 9.28
CA SER A 146 -12.47 19.86 10.48
C SER A 146 -13.99 20.01 10.55
N ALA A 147 -14.55 21.10 9.98
CA ALA A 147 -16.00 21.29 9.95
C ALA A 147 -16.68 20.31 8.98
N GLN A 148 -16.08 20.09 7.81
CA GLN A 148 -16.57 19.07 6.87
C GLN A 148 -16.43 17.67 7.44
N ILE A 149 -15.34 17.36 8.16
CA ILE A 149 -15.14 16.05 8.81
C ILE A 149 -16.25 15.76 9.83
N LYS A 150 -16.58 16.73 10.69
CA LYS A 150 -17.69 16.59 11.67
C LYS A 150 -19.04 16.43 10.99
N LYS A 151 -19.33 17.21 9.95
CA LYS A 151 -20.56 17.09 9.18
C LYS A 151 -20.66 15.72 8.50
N ALA A 152 -19.58 15.27 7.86
CA ALA A 152 -19.49 13.96 7.22
C ALA A 152 -19.74 12.82 8.21
N TYR A 153 -19.24 12.93 9.44
CA TYR A 153 -19.51 11.94 10.48
C TYR A 153 -21.00 11.84 10.82
N GLU A 154 -21.70 12.97 11.01
CA GLU A 154 -23.14 12.94 11.30
C GLU A 154 -23.95 12.42 10.11
N GLU A 155 -23.61 12.80 8.87
CA GLU A 155 -24.25 12.25 7.66
C GLU A 155 -24.08 10.72 7.58
N VAL A 156 -22.86 10.21 7.77
CA VAL A 156 -22.61 8.76 7.73
C VAL A 156 -23.30 8.04 8.87
N LYS A 157 -23.26 8.60 10.08
CA LYS A 157 -23.94 8.03 11.25
C LYS A 157 -25.45 7.93 11.02
N ALA A 158 -26.07 8.93 10.39
CA ALA A 158 -27.49 8.90 10.04
C ALA A 158 -27.80 7.77 9.05
N VAL A 159 -26.98 7.60 8.00
CA VAL A 159 -27.15 6.53 6.99
C VAL A 159 -26.96 5.13 7.58
N LEU A 160 -26.05 4.98 8.52
CA LEU A 160 -25.78 3.68 9.16
C LEU A 160 -26.80 3.31 10.25
N HIS A 161 -27.56 4.28 10.76
CA HIS A 161 -28.47 4.12 11.89
C HIS A 161 -27.78 3.43 13.08
N ASN A 162 -28.24 2.23 13.46
CA ASN A 162 -27.66 1.45 14.54
C ASN A 162 -26.52 0.53 14.09
N LYS A 163 -26.20 0.45 12.79
CA LYS A 163 -25.05 -0.30 12.30
C LYS A 163 -23.76 0.50 12.51
N GLY A 164 -22.63 -0.20 12.62
CA GLY A 164 -21.31 0.43 12.61
C GLY A 164 -20.75 0.54 11.19
N LEU A 165 -19.60 1.19 11.06
CA LEU A 165 -18.86 1.30 9.80
C LEU A 165 -17.93 0.08 9.67
N TRP A 166 -18.21 -0.81 8.71
CA TRP A 166 -17.42 -2.04 8.55
C TRP A 166 -16.03 -1.76 8.02
N GLY A 167 -15.89 -0.93 7.00
CA GLY A 167 -14.60 -0.57 6.43
C GLY A 167 -14.42 0.93 6.37
N PHE A 168 -13.24 1.41 6.74
CA PHE A 168 -12.83 2.77 6.49
C PHE A 168 -11.48 2.78 5.78
N ILE A 169 -11.45 3.32 4.57
CA ILE A 169 -10.28 3.36 3.69
C ILE A 169 -9.81 4.81 3.58
N ASN A 170 -8.73 5.14 4.29
CA ASN A 170 -8.01 6.40 4.11
C ASN A 170 -7.19 6.33 2.82
N ASN A 171 -7.76 6.86 1.74
CA ASN A 171 -7.14 6.86 0.43
C ASN A 171 -6.79 8.28 -0.07
N ALA A 172 -7.49 9.31 0.39
CA ALA A 172 -7.19 10.70 0.02
C ALA A 172 -5.70 11.01 0.22
N GLY A 173 -5.10 11.62 -0.80
CA GLY A 173 -3.71 12.01 -0.74
C GLY A 173 -3.23 12.78 -1.95
N VAL A 174 -2.14 13.52 -1.77
CA VAL A 174 -1.45 14.32 -2.78
C VAL A 174 -0.01 13.87 -2.87
N LEU A 175 0.54 13.89 -4.09
CA LEU A 175 1.96 13.62 -4.33
C LEU A 175 2.84 14.84 -4.00
N GLY A 176 2.32 16.04 -4.25
CA GLY A 176 3.15 17.24 -4.32
C GLY A 176 3.87 17.27 -5.67
N TYR A 177 5.19 17.25 -5.65
CA TYR A 177 6.03 17.30 -6.85
C TYR A 177 7.25 16.39 -6.68
N VAL A 178 7.76 15.79 -7.77
CA VAL A 178 8.92 14.89 -7.70
C VAL A 178 10.20 15.64 -8.06
N VAL A 179 10.89 16.11 -7.03
CA VAL A 179 12.10 16.91 -7.14
C VAL A 179 13.02 16.59 -5.97
N ASP A 180 14.30 16.87 -6.12
CA ASP A 180 15.30 16.74 -5.08
C ASP A 180 14.83 17.49 -3.82
N GLY A 181 15.02 16.88 -2.65
CA GLY A 181 14.35 17.36 -1.43
C GLY A 181 14.72 18.79 -1.03
N GLU A 182 15.92 19.23 -1.41
CA GLU A 182 16.43 20.59 -1.22
C GLU A 182 15.71 21.62 -2.10
N LEU A 183 15.34 21.24 -3.33
CA LEU A 183 14.64 22.12 -4.27
C LEU A 183 13.16 22.26 -3.94
N LEU A 184 12.61 21.36 -3.11
CA LEU A 184 11.19 21.32 -2.83
C LEU A 184 10.81 22.37 -1.76
N PRO A 185 9.86 23.29 -2.02
CA PRO A 185 9.47 24.30 -1.04
C PRO A 185 8.81 23.70 0.20
N ILE A 186 9.05 24.32 1.37
CA ILE A 186 8.53 23.82 2.65
C ILE A 186 6.99 23.71 2.68
N ASP A 187 6.28 24.57 1.96
CA ASP A 187 4.83 24.53 1.91
C ASP A 187 4.29 23.29 1.19
N MET A 188 5.08 22.66 0.30
CA MET A 188 4.74 21.36 -0.27
C MET A 188 4.88 20.23 0.75
N TYR A 189 5.87 20.30 1.64
CA TYR A 189 5.97 19.38 2.78
C TYR A 189 4.77 19.53 3.71
N LYS A 190 4.40 20.76 4.08
CA LYS A 190 3.22 21.03 4.89
C LYS A 190 1.96 20.47 4.23
N LYS A 191 1.73 20.79 2.95
CA LYS A 191 0.56 20.30 2.20
C LYS A 191 0.49 18.77 2.16
N CYS A 192 1.61 18.09 1.91
CA CYS A 192 1.66 16.63 1.95
C CYS A 192 1.31 16.09 3.34
N MET A 193 1.84 16.70 4.40
CA MET A 193 1.53 16.31 5.78
C MET A 193 0.06 16.57 6.15
N GLU A 194 -0.48 17.74 5.82
CA GLU A 194 -1.87 18.12 6.09
C GLU A 194 -2.84 17.13 5.46
N VAL A 195 -2.67 16.79 4.18
CA VAL A 195 -3.61 15.89 3.48
C VAL A 195 -3.33 14.42 3.81
N ASN A 196 -2.09 13.96 3.63
CA ASN A 196 -1.77 12.53 3.65
C ASN A 196 -1.69 11.95 5.07
N PHE A 197 -1.40 12.80 6.06
CA PHE A 197 -1.22 12.37 7.44
C PHE A 197 -2.26 12.99 8.38
N PHE A 198 -2.23 14.30 8.61
CA PHE A 198 -3.12 14.93 9.61
C PHE A 198 -4.59 14.75 9.26
N GLY A 199 -4.97 14.94 8.01
CA GLY A 199 -6.34 14.69 7.55
C GLY A 199 -6.77 13.23 7.70
N ALA A 200 -5.91 12.28 7.32
CA ALA A 200 -6.18 10.86 7.56
C ALA A 200 -6.35 10.53 9.05
N VAL A 201 -5.52 11.12 9.92
CA VAL A 201 -5.62 10.95 11.38
C VAL A 201 -6.91 11.56 11.93
N GLU A 202 -7.25 12.80 11.55
CA GLU A 202 -8.43 13.49 12.08
C GLU A 202 -9.74 12.80 11.66
N VAL A 203 -9.86 12.41 10.39
CA VAL A 203 -11.02 11.65 9.92
C VAL A 203 -11.09 10.31 10.65
N THR A 204 -9.97 9.59 10.76
CA THR A 204 -9.93 8.31 11.49
C THR A 204 -10.38 8.44 12.94
N LYS A 205 -9.87 9.45 13.66
CA LYS A 205 -10.24 9.71 15.05
C LYS A 205 -11.74 10.01 15.19
N THR A 206 -12.29 10.79 14.27
CA THR A 206 -13.71 11.14 14.24
C THR A 206 -14.59 9.90 14.03
N PHE A 207 -14.17 8.96 13.18
CA PHE A 207 -14.96 7.77 12.82
C PHE A 207 -14.74 6.55 13.74
N PHE A 208 -13.84 6.61 14.73
CA PHE A 208 -13.60 5.50 15.65
C PHE A 208 -14.85 4.94 16.35
N PRO A 209 -15.84 5.75 16.80
CA PRO A 209 -17.05 5.20 17.40
C PRO A 209 -17.78 4.22 16.47
N LEU A 210 -17.89 4.54 15.18
CA LEU A 210 -18.55 3.69 14.19
C LEU A 210 -17.74 2.44 13.86
N LEU A 211 -16.42 2.57 13.73
CA LEU A 211 -15.52 1.44 13.51
C LEU A 211 -15.54 0.44 14.68
N ARG A 212 -15.49 0.93 15.92
CA ARG A 212 -15.57 0.10 17.13
C ARG A 212 -16.90 -0.64 17.21
N LYS A 213 -18.01 0.03 16.89
CA LYS A 213 -19.35 -0.56 16.87
C LYS A 213 -19.44 -1.76 15.90
N ALA A 214 -18.78 -1.68 14.74
CA ALA A 214 -18.75 -2.76 13.76
C ALA A 214 -17.66 -3.82 14.01
N ARG A 215 -16.70 -3.57 14.93
CA ARG A 215 -15.42 -4.30 14.97
C ARG A 215 -14.77 -4.36 13.58
N GLY A 216 -14.78 -3.21 12.91
CA GLY A 216 -14.54 -3.07 11.49
C GLY A 216 -13.08 -3.19 11.05
N ARG A 217 -12.78 -2.56 9.92
CA ARG A 217 -11.52 -2.57 9.19
C ARG A 217 -11.09 -1.13 8.94
N LEU A 218 -9.95 -0.73 9.50
CA LEU A 218 -9.28 0.51 9.14
C LEU A 218 -8.18 0.17 8.13
N ILE A 219 -8.20 0.81 6.97
CA ILE A 219 -7.25 0.55 5.90
C ILE A 219 -6.63 1.88 5.49
N ASN A 220 -5.31 1.97 5.57
CA ASN A 220 -4.57 3.18 5.22
C ASN A 220 -3.78 2.93 3.94
N ILE A 221 -4.08 3.68 2.88
CA ILE A 221 -3.30 3.68 1.65
C ILE A 221 -2.03 4.51 1.90
N CYS A 222 -0.97 3.81 2.27
CA CYS A 222 0.37 4.37 2.42
C CYS A 222 1.02 4.47 1.02
N SER A 223 2.30 4.18 0.93
CA SER A 223 3.02 4.08 -0.35
C SER A 223 4.32 3.32 -0.12
N LEU A 224 4.85 2.66 -1.15
CA LEU A 224 6.21 2.13 -1.08
C LEU A 224 7.22 3.23 -0.70
N GLY A 225 7.05 4.45 -1.22
CA GLY A 225 7.89 5.61 -0.85
C GLY A 225 7.71 6.10 0.59
N GLY A 226 6.70 5.61 1.31
CA GLY A 226 6.56 5.79 2.76
C GLY A 226 7.10 4.63 3.59
N TYR A 227 7.70 3.63 2.95
CA TYR A 227 8.29 2.47 3.62
C TYR A 227 9.80 2.43 3.42
N ILE A 228 10.27 2.78 2.22
CA ILE A 228 11.69 2.85 1.87
C ILE A 228 12.02 4.24 1.28
N PRO A 229 13.26 4.73 1.43
CA PRO A 229 13.67 6.01 0.86
C PRO A 229 13.60 5.98 -0.67
N MET A 230 12.87 6.91 -1.28
CA MET A 230 12.79 7.06 -2.74
C MET A 230 13.21 8.47 -3.14
N PRO A 231 14.32 8.64 -3.89
CA PRO A 231 14.76 9.95 -4.36
C PRO A 231 13.66 10.70 -5.11
N GLY A 232 13.59 12.01 -4.91
CA GLY A 232 12.56 12.86 -5.50
C GLY A 232 11.24 12.90 -4.72
N LEU A 233 11.02 12.03 -3.73
CA LEU A 233 9.76 11.90 -2.99
C LEU A 233 9.88 12.32 -1.52
N SER A 234 10.70 13.30 -1.18
CA SER A 234 10.98 13.68 0.22
C SER A 234 9.71 14.03 1.02
N ALA A 235 8.92 15.00 0.55
CA ALA A 235 7.68 15.43 1.21
C ALA A 235 6.61 14.32 1.24
N TYR A 236 6.35 13.72 0.09
CA TYR A 236 5.37 12.66 -0.05
C TYR A 236 5.74 11.44 0.79
N GLY A 237 6.97 10.96 0.65
CA GLY A 237 7.52 9.82 1.38
C GLY A 237 7.48 10.02 2.88
N ALA A 238 7.90 11.20 3.38
CA ALA A 238 7.79 11.53 4.80
C ALA A 238 6.34 11.45 5.30
N SER A 239 5.38 12.02 4.56
CA SER A 239 3.97 11.98 4.95
C SER A 239 3.37 10.56 4.94
N LYS A 240 3.77 9.72 3.99
CA LYS A 240 3.35 8.31 3.91
C LYS A 240 4.06 7.42 4.93
N ALA A 241 5.28 7.77 5.34
CA ALA A 241 5.99 7.12 6.43
C ALA A 241 5.34 7.42 7.78
N ALA A 242 4.93 8.67 8.02
CA ALA A 242 4.14 9.04 9.19
C ALA A 242 2.83 8.23 9.27
N LEU A 243 2.10 8.12 8.15
CA LEU A 243 0.88 7.31 8.07
C LEU A 243 1.15 5.80 8.28
N SER A 244 2.28 5.29 7.77
CA SER A 244 2.72 3.90 7.97
C SER A 244 2.94 3.60 9.45
N MET A 245 3.70 4.45 10.16
CA MET A 245 3.94 4.31 11.59
C MET A 245 2.64 4.39 12.39
N PHE A 246 1.80 5.39 12.09
CA PHE A 246 0.47 5.52 12.69
C PHE A 246 -0.38 4.26 12.52
N SER A 247 -0.36 3.65 11.32
CA SER A 247 -1.07 2.40 11.05
C SER A 247 -0.59 1.26 11.95
N GLY A 248 0.74 1.17 12.15
CA GLY A 248 1.36 0.18 13.03
C GLY A 248 0.95 0.33 14.50
N VAL A 249 0.89 1.57 15.00
CA VAL A 249 0.46 1.89 16.37
C VAL A 249 -1.04 1.62 16.53
N MET A 250 -1.89 2.15 15.65
CA MET A 250 -3.34 1.96 15.72
C MET A 250 -3.74 0.49 15.65
N ARG A 251 -2.98 -0.35 14.92
CA ARG A 251 -3.19 -1.80 14.90
C ARG A 251 -3.13 -2.40 16.31
N GLN A 252 -2.18 -1.97 17.13
CA GLN A 252 -2.00 -2.47 18.49
C GLN A 252 -3.10 -1.93 19.40
N GLU A 253 -3.32 -0.61 19.37
CA GLU A 253 -4.29 0.06 20.25
C GLU A 253 -5.74 -0.35 19.97
N LEU A 254 -6.09 -0.56 18.69
CA LEU A 254 -7.44 -0.91 18.28
C LEU A 254 -7.76 -2.39 18.40
N SER A 255 -6.74 -3.23 18.61
CA SER A 255 -6.90 -4.69 18.71
C SER A 255 -7.88 -5.11 19.82
N LYS A 256 -7.83 -4.44 20.98
CA LYS A 256 -8.72 -4.67 22.12
C LYS A 256 -10.19 -4.36 21.82
N TRP A 257 -10.46 -3.54 20.81
CA TRP A 257 -11.80 -3.21 20.34
C TRP A 257 -12.27 -4.14 19.21
N GLY A 258 -11.45 -5.11 18.80
CA GLY A 258 -11.73 -6.01 17.69
C GLY A 258 -11.60 -5.40 16.30
N VAL A 259 -11.24 -4.11 16.19
CA VAL A 259 -11.00 -3.42 14.92
C VAL A 259 -9.66 -3.89 14.35
N LYS A 260 -9.63 -4.23 13.06
CA LYS A 260 -8.41 -4.65 12.36
C LYS A 260 -7.87 -3.49 11.55
N VAL A 261 -6.56 -3.30 11.59
CA VAL A 261 -5.87 -2.23 10.85
C VAL A 261 -4.92 -2.86 9.83
N ALA A 262 -4.97 -2.38 8.59
CA ALA A 262 -4.07 -2.79 7.52
C ALA A 262 -3.44 -1.57 6.83
N ALA A 263 -2.14 -1.67 6.55
CA ALA A 263 -1.41 -0.69 5.75
C ALA A 263 -1.18 -1.26 4.34
N PHE A 264 -1.48 -0.44 3.34
CA PHE A 264 -1.28 -0.76 1.93
C PHE A 264 -0.10 0.03 1.39
N TYR A 265 0.81 -0.64 0.68
CA TYR A 265 1.99 -0.05 0.05
C TYR A 265 1.98 -0.31 -1.46
N PRO A 266 1.16 0.43 -2.24
CA PRO A 266 1.05 0.25 -3.68
C PRO A 266 2.37 0.56 -4.41
N GLY A 267 2.69 -0.25 -5.42
CA GLY A 267 3.93 -0.18 -6.20
C GLY A 267 3.95 0.67 -7.46
N GLY A 268 3.24 1.80 -7.48
CA GLY A 268 3.13 2.64 -8.66
C GLY A 268 2.01 2.16 -9.61
N PHE A 269 0.90 2.88 -9.60
CA PHE A 269 -0.26 2.62 -10.45
C PHE A 269 -0.63 3.90 -11.18
N LYS A 270 -1.09 3.78 -12.43
CA LYS A 270 -1.52 4.93 -13.23
C LYS A 270 -2.76 5.52 -12.56
N THR A 271 -2.59 6.72 -12.01
CA THR A 271 -3.61 7.50 -11.31
C THR A 271 -3.44 8.97 -11.67
N ASN A 272 -4.41 9.81 -11.31
CA ASN A 272 -4.30 11.26 -11.50
C ASN A 272 -3.55 11.96 -10.34
N ILE A 273 -2.74 11.24 -9.56
CA ILE A 273 -2.07 11.81 -8.37
C ILE A 273 -1.01 12.86 -8.72
N CYS A 274 -0.43 12.79 -9.92
CA CYS A 274 0.51 13.77 -10.47
C CYS A 274 -0.20 14.97 -11.11
N GLY A 275 -1.53 14.93 -11.26
CA GLY A 275 -2.29 15.90 -12.04
C GLY A 275 -2.02 15.80 -13.55
N SER A 276 -2.53 16.79 -14.28
CA SER A 276 -2.24 16.95 -15.71
C SER A 276 -0.82 17.46 -15.94
N GLU A 277 -0.25 17.17 -17.11
CA GLU A 277 1.07 17.64 -17.53
C GLU A 277 1.20 19.18 -17.43
N ARG A 278 0.13 19.90 -17.79
CA ARG A 278 0.08 21.36 -17.65
C ARG A 278 0.23 21.81 -16.19
N GLN A 279 -0.51 21.19 -15.26
CA GLN A 279 -0.42 21.52 -13.84
C GLN A 279 0.96 21.19 -13.27
N TRP A 280 1.56 20.10 -13.76
CA TRP A 280 2.93 19.73 -13.41
C TRP A 280 3.93 20.78 -13.86
N ASP A 281 3.82 21.27 -15.09
CA ASP A 281 4.69 22.31 -15.63
C ASP A 281 4.55 23.65 -14.90
N GLU A 282 3.31 24.04 -14.55
CA GLU A 282 3.02 25.25 -13.80
C GLU A 282 3.65 25.17 -12.39
N GLN A 283 3.43 24.07 -11.65
CA GLN A 283 4.05 23.86 -10.34
C GLN A 283 5.58 23.83 -10.42
N GLY A 284 6.14 23.20 -11.47
CA GLY A 284 7.58 23.19 -11.69
C GLY A 284 8.14 24.61 -11.81
N LYS A 285 7.49 25.49 -12.56
CA LYS A 285 7.90 26.91 -12.69
C LYS A 285 7.83 27.64 -11.35
N GLU A 286 6.79 27.41 -10.56
CA GLU A 286 6.64 28.04 -9.24
C GLU A 286 7.75 27.60 -8.27
N ILE A 287 8.07 26.30 -8.24
CA ILE A 287 9.17 25.76 -7.43
C ILE A 287 10.48 26.44 -7.81
N LEU A 288 10.78 26.51 -9.11
CA LEU A 288 12.00 27.15 -9.60
C LEU A 288 12.05 28.65 -9.32
N ALA A 289 10.90 29.34 -9.35
CA ALA A 289 10.85 30.75 -8.96
C ALA A 289 11.10 30.95 -7.45
N SER A 290 10.84 29.95 -6.62
CA SER A 290 10.96 30.03 -5.16
C SER A 290 12.32 29.62 -4.59
N ILE A 291 13.17 28.92 -5.35
CA ILE A 291 14.50 28.52 -4.89
C ILE A 291 15.46 29.72 -4.84
N MET A 292 16.39 29.69 -3.87
CA MET A 292 17.44 30.71 -3.75
C MET A 292 18.33 30.72 -4.98
N GLN A 293 18.87 31.91 -5.31
CA GLN A 293 19.74 32.06 -6.48
C GLN A 293 21.00 31.18 -6.37
N GLU A 294 21.59 31.07 -5.17
CA GLU A 294 22.74 30.20 -4.91
C GLU A 294 22.43 28.72 -5.23
N THR A 295 21.32 28.20 -4.71
CA THR A 295 20.86 26.84 -5.02
C THR A 295 20.58 26.66 -6.52
N ARG A 296 19.98 27.66 -7.17
CA ARG A 296 19.74 27.61 -8.61
C ARG A 296 21.05 27.55 -9.39
N ASP A 297 22.03 28.36 -8.98
CA ASP A 297 23.35 28.42 -9.59
C ASP A 297 24.09 27.11 -9.39
N ASP A 298 23.98 26.44 -8.23
CA ASP A 298 24.62 25.14 -7.94
C ASP A 298 24.00 23.96 -8.69
N PHE A 299 22.67 23.95 -8.82
CA PHE A 299 21.97 22.90 -9.55
C PHE A 299 22.09 23.08 -11.06
N GLY A 300 22.03 24.32 -11.54
CA GLY A 300 22.07 24.68 -12.94
C GLY A 300 20.73 24.49 -13.65
N GLU A 301 20.43 25.40 -14.57
CA GLU A 301 19.15 25.44 -15.33
C GLU A 301 18.89 24.16 -16.12
N ASP A 302 19.94 23.52 -16.68
CA ASP A 302 19.80 22.28 -17.45
C ASP A 302 19.35 21.09 -16.59
N TYR A 303 19.90 20.96 -15.37
CA TYR A 303 19.50 19.92 -14.43
C TYR A 303 18.03 20.11 -14.06
N ILE A 304 17.71 21.34 -13.66
CA ILE A 304 16.38 21.83 -13.32
C ILE A 304 15.35 21.57 -14.43
N PHE A 305 15.68 21.92 -15.68
CA PHE A 305 14.77 21.77 -16.81
C PHE A 305 14.40 20.29 -17.04
N LYS A 306 15.38 19.39 -16.89
CA LYS A 306 15.14 17.95 -17.04
C LYS A 306 14.34 17.32 -15.90
N LEU A 307 14.16 18.00 -14.76
CA LEU A 307 13.29 17.51 -13.69
C LEU A 307 11.83 17.41 -14.14
N LYS A 308 11.42 18.17 -15.17
CA LYS A 308 10.09 18.05 -15.78
C LYS A 308 9.83 16.65 -16.37
N ASN A 309 10.87 15.99 -16.89
CA ASN A 309 10.77 14.64 -17.45
C ASN A 309 10.39 13.59 -16.39
N ARG A 310 10.51 13.90 -15.09
CA ARG A 310 10.09 13.00 -14.01
C ARG A 310 8.57 12.72 -14.05
N TYR A 311 7.76 13.60 -14.62
CA TYR A 311 6.34 13.33 -14.88
C TYR A 311 6.15 12.10 -15.77
N ASN A 312 6.82 12.09 -16.92
CA ASN A 312 6.75 11.00 -17.89
C ASN A 312 7.33 9.71 -17.29
N ASP A 313 8.47 9.79 -16.60
CA ASP A 313 9.05 8.63 -15.92
C ASP A 313 8.08 7.99 -14.91
N MET A 314 7.34 8.80 -14.15
CA MET A 314 6.34 8.29 -13.22
C MET A 314 5.18 7.58 -13.92
N ILE A 315 4.68 8.16 -15.01
CA ILE A 315 3.58 7.57 -15.78
C ILE A 315 4.04 6.25 -16.43
N ASP A 316 5.23 6.24 -17.02
CA ASP A 316 5.76 5.09 -17.75
C ASP A 316 6.08 3.91 -16.84
N ASN A 317 6.58 4.19 -15.62
CA ASN A 317 6.89 3.15 -14.63
C ASN A 317 5.65 2.70 -13.82
N SER A 318 4.47 3.28 -14.07
CA SER A 318 3.24 2.94 -13.34
C SER A 318 2.40 1.88 -14.06
N SER A 319 1.88 0.91 -13.31
CA SER A 319 1.00 -0.11 -13.87
C SER A 319 -0.39 0.46 -14.21
N ALA A 320 -0.90 0.14 -15.40
CA ALA A 320 -2.29 0.41 -15.77
C ALA A 320 -3.26 -0.60 -15.12
N ASP A 321 -2.80 -1.82 -14.82
CA ASP A 321 -3.62 -2.84 -14.17
C ASP A 321 -3.68 -2.57 -12.66
N ILE A 322 -4.87 -2.16 -12.19
CA ILE A 322 -5.17 -1.91 -10.78
C ILE A 322 -5.71 -3.13 -10.04
N SER A 323 -5.97 -4.24 -10.74
CA SER A 323 -6.56 -5.46 -10.17
C SER A 323 -5.84 -5.98 -8.92
N PRO A 324 -4.50 -5.91 -8.80
CA PRO A 324 -3.80 -6.29 -7.56
C PRO A 324 -4.28 -5.51 -6.33
N VAL A 325 -4.53 -4.20 -6.47
CA VAL A 325 -5.05 -3.36 -5.37
C VAL A 325 -6.47 -3.77 -5.01
N LEU A 326 -7.31 -4.06 -6.00
CA LEU A 326 -8.70 -4.47 -5.79
C LEU A 326 -8.79 -5.82 -5.06
N TYR A 327 -7.98 -6.80 -5.46
CA TYR A 327 -7.95 -8.12 -4.83
C TYR A 327 -7.41 -8.07 -3.39
N ASP A 328 -6.33 -7.31 -3.17
CA ASP A 328 -5.79 -7.12 -1.82
C ASP A 328 -6.79 -6.37 -0.93
N MET A 329 -7.51 -5.37 -1.46
CA MET A 329 -8.56 -4.67 -0.72
C MET A 329 -9.71 -5.60 -0.35
N HIS A 330 -10.18 -6.42 -1.30
CA HIS A 330 -11.21 -7.41 -1.06
C HIS A 330 -10.81 -8.35 0.08
N HIS A 331 -9.57 -8.86 0.04
CA HIS A 331 -9.01 -9.68 1.12
C HIS A 331 -8.94 -8.92 2.45
N ALA A 332 -8.44 -7.67 2.47
CA ALA A 332 -8.32 -6.87 3.68
C ALA A 332 -9.68 -6.61 4.35
N LEU A 333 -10.73 -6.38 3.55
CA LEU A 333 -12.06 -6.11 4.04
C LEU A 333 -12.77 -7.36 4.57
N LEU A 334 -12.61 -8.51 3.91
CA LEU A 334 -13.42 -9.69 4.20
C LEU A 334 -12.68 -10.83 4.88
N ALA A 335 -11.35 -10.93 4.80
CA ALA A 335 -10.64 -12.01 5.47
C ALA A 335 -10.94 -12.01 6.98
N LYS A 336 -11.17 -13.21 7.53
CA LYS A 336 -11.33 -13.38 8.99
C LYS A 336 -10.06 -12.99 9.74
N LYS A 337 -8.89 -13.26 9.14
CA LYS A 337 -7.57 -12.80 9.59
C LYS A 337 -6.89 -12.06 8.42
N PRO A 338 -7.14 -10.75 8.25
CA PRO A 338 -6.46 -9.99 7.20
C PRO A 338 -4.97 -9.84 7.55
N ASN A 339 -4.13 -9.69 6.53
CA ASN A 339 -2.74 -9.29 6.73
C ASN A 339 -2.67 -7.88 7.31
N TYR A 340 -1.60 -7.57 8.03
CA TYR A 340 -1.34 -6.22 8.50
C TYR A 340 -0.74 -5.33 7.39
N MET A 341 -0.05 -5.94 6.43
CA MET A 341 0.65 -5.27 5.34
C MET A 341 0.25 -5.91 4.01
N TYR A 342 -0.12 -5.06 3.06
CA TYR A 342 -0.39 -5.43 1.67
C TYR A 342 0.53 -4.64 0.76
N THR A 343 1.09 -5.30 -0.26
CA THR A 343 2.06 -4.75 -1.20
C THR A 343 1.60 -4.99 -2.63
N PRO A 344 0.44 -4.42 -3.06
CA PRO A 344 -0.07 -4.64 -4.40
C PRO A 344 0.89 -4.03 -5.44
N GLY A 345 1.20 -4.82 -6.47
CA GLY A 345 2.16 -4.47 -7.53
C GLY A 345 3.51 -5.18 -7.37
N HIS A 346 4.52 -4.72 -8.12
CA HIS A 346 5.84 -5.36 -8.21
C HIS A 346 6.87 -4.71 -7.27
N THR A 347 6.57 -4.61 -5.98
CA THR A 347 7.44 -3.91 -5.00
C THR A 347 8.39 -4.82 -4.22
N LEU A 348 8.25 -6.14 -4.39
CA LEU A 348 8.93 -7.12 -3.56
C LEU A 348 10.46 -7.05 -3.63
N LEU A 349 11.02 -6.73 -4.80
CA LEU A 349 12.47 -6.65 -5.00
C LEU A 349 13.09 -5.54 -4.13
N LEU A 350 12.61 -4.30 -4.26
CA LEU A 350 13.13 -3.16 -3.50
C LEU A 350 12.95 -3.35 -1.99
N LEU A 351 11.81 -3.89 -1.58
CA LEU A 351 11.57 -4.24 -0.18
C LEU A 351 12.58 -5.26 0.33
N SER A 352 12.85 -6.32 -0.44
CA SER A 352 13.78 -7.38 -0.03
C SER A 352 15.21 -6.84 0.09
N LEU A 353 15.64 -6.00 -0.85
CA LEU A 353 16.94 -5.34 -0.81
C LEU A 353 17.09 -4.46 0.44
N PHE A 354 16.08 -3.64 0.74
CA PHE A 354 16.13 -2.72 1.88
C PHE A 354 16.19 -3.43 3.24
N HIS A 355 15.52 -4.56 3.41
CA HIS A 355 15.47 -5.25 4.71
C HIS A 355 16.63 -6.21 4.95
N TYR A 356 17.10 -6.89 3.91
CA TYR A 356 17.99 -8.03 4.08
C TYR A 356 19.42 -7.77 3.61
N PHE A 357 19.65 -6.70 2.86
CA PHE A 357 20.97 -6.34 2.36
C PHE A 357 21.47 -5.04 3.01
N PRO A 358 22.80 -4.84 3.06
CA PRO A 358 23.39 -3.56 3.45
C PRO A 358 22.79 -2.38 2.67
N LEU A 359 22.61 -1.24 3.33
CA LEU A 359 21.96 -0.06 2.76
C LEU A 359 22.60 0.42 1.45
N TRP A 360 23.92 0.33 1.31
CA TRP A 360 24.60 0.74 0.08
C TRP A 360 24.19 -0.09 -1.15
N ILE A 361 23.79 -1.35 -0.97
CA ILE A 361 23.26 -2.19 -2.07
C ILE A 361 21.89 -1.67 -2.49
N TYR A 362 21.05 -1.36 -1.49
CA TYR A 362 19.77 -0.73 -1.75
C TYR A 362 19.95 0.60 -2.48
N ASP A 363 20.79 1.49 -1.98
CA ASP A 363 21.03 2.81 -2.57
C ASP A 363 21.54 2.71 -4.01
N LEU A 364 22.46 1.77 -4.28
CA LEU A 364 22.98 1.52 -5.63
C LEU A 364 21.88 1.06 -6.60
N VAL A 365 21.01 0.14 -6.17
CA VAL A 365 19.92 -0.38 -7.00
C VAL A 365 18.80 0.65 -7.16
N ALA A 366 18.41 1.31 -6.07
CA ALA A 366 17.38 2.34 -6.04
C ALA A 366 17.76 3.52 -6.95
N ASN A 367 19.02 3.99 -6.89
CA ASN A 367 19.51 5.05 -7.78
C ASN A 367 19.41 4.66 -9.25
N ARG A 368 19.73 3.41 -9.61
CA ARG A 368 19.63 2.94 -11.01
C ARG A 368 18.20 2.77 -11.50
N LEU A 369 17.28 2.35 -10.63
CA LEU A 369 15.89 2.06 -11.00
C LEU A 369 14.97 3.29 -10.95
N ILE A 370 15.20 4.19 -9.98
CA ILE A 370 14.33 5.34 -9.70
C ILE A 370 14.85 6.60 -10.41
N ILE A 371 16.18 6.83 -10.41
CA ILE A 371 16.78 8.00 -11.05
C ILE A 371 17.28 7.59 -12.44
N LYS A 372 16.43 7.75 -13.45
CA LYS A 372 16.84 7.54 -14.86
C LYS A 372 17.71 8.68 -15.39
N ASN A 373 17.61 9.88 -14.82
CA ASN A 373 18.42 11.01 -15.22
C ASN A 373 19.84 10.89 -14.64
N LYS A 374 20.82 10.57 -15.49
CA LYS A 374 22.24 10.48 -15.10
C LYS A 374 22.95 11.83 -15.02
N GLN A 375 22.26 12.93 -15.35
CA GLN A 375 22.87 14.25 -15.30
C GLN A 375 23.05 14.69 -13.85
N LEU A 376 24.25 15.20 -13.55
CA LEU A 376 24.60 15.72 -12.24
C LEU A 376 24.36 17.25 -12.21
N PRO A 377 24.08 17.82 -11.02
CA PRO A 377 24.11 19.26 -10.79
C PRO A 377 25.41 19.91 -11.30
N CYS A 378 25.36 21.15 -11.79
CA CYS A 378 26.58 21.82 -12.28
C CYS A 378 27.64 21.98 -11.18
N GLY A 379 27.23 22.10 -9.91
CA GLY A 379 28.13 22.31 -8.77
C GLY A 379 28.97 21.07 -8.52
N VAL A 380 28.40 19.89 -8.78
CA VAL A 380 29.11 18.60 -8.74
C VAL A 380 30.08 18.46 -9.91
N LEU A 381 29.71 18.98 -11.08
CA LEU A 381 30.53 18.91 -12.29
C LEU A 381 31.64 20.00 -12.33
N GLY A 382 31.58 20.98 -11.43
CA GLY A 382 32.44 22.18 -11.51
C GLY A 382 32.15 23.04 -12.74
N THR A 383 30.98 22.88 -13.36
CA THR A 383 30.58 23.59 -14.59
C THR A 383 29.60 24.71 -14.33
N CYS A 384 29.34 25.07 -13.07
CA CYS A 384 28.50 26.23 -12.80
C CYS A 384 29.18 27.46 -13.36
N GLN A 385 28.43 28.22 -14.16
CA GLN A 385 28.84 29.55 -14.56
C GLN A 385 28.71 30.44 -13.33
N HIS A 386 29.65 30.34 -12.38
CA HIS A 386 29.91 31.46 -11.51
C HIS A 386 30.26 32.60 -12.44
N LYS A 387 29.35 33.56 -12.61
CA LYS A 387 29.75 34.89 -13.05
C LYS A 387 30.91 35.26 -12.15
N SER A 388 32.09 35.38 -12.73
CA SER A 388 33.22 36.05 -12.10
C SER A 388 32.71 37.38 -11.57
N LYS A 389 32.32 37.41 -10.30
CA LYS A 389 32.42 38.62 -9.51
C LYS A 389 33.86 38.66 -9.04
N ASP A 390 34.75 38.87 -10.02
CA ASP A 390 36.02 39.50 -9.73
C ASP A 390 35.72 40.98 -9.51
N MET A 391 36.29 41.47 -8.40
CA MET A 391 36.43 42.85 -7.94
C MET A 391 35.38 43.42 -6.98
#